data_AF-A0AAU5TVZ7-F1
#
_entry.id   AF-A0AAU5TVZ7-F1
#
_cell.length_a   1.000
_cell.length_b   1.000
_cell.length_c   1.000
_cell.angle_alpha   90.00
_cell.angle_beta   90.00
_cell.angle_gamma   90.00
#
_symmetry.space_group_name_H-M   'P 1'
#
loop_
_entity.id
_entity.type
_entity.pdbx_description
1 polymer ?
#
loop_
_entity_poly.entity_id
_entity_poly.type
_entity_poly.pdbx_seq_one_letter_code
_entity_poly.pdbx_strand_id
1 'polypeptide(L)'
;MKVYLSSTVSDLKKYRAAVLDKLRKLPMGVVAMEDYTAFDDRPLEKCLADVESCDVYIGLFAFRYGFVPEVGPQNPDGRSITELEYRKAGEAGRKRLIFLVKDGAAWPMDHVDAVTDPGEHGAVGIRRLRDELKKDHGVGWFTNPDGLAAEVVSAVAADLQLPPGAAAPPRPVAEPPHPRKLVNDLHLLHAPKDRETAAQLASAVGAMWNVTTSSTALLSSTPQEMLALDRAVTASRTVGLLLSPPLATMLGENPERTRRILGLARARTAHPLLGIAAPGSNTESATADAGRWGITEILAESATRTLPNRLHEALLQTVGLQRPDHEIGLPVVVVAMTGAEADDLLGTASGQVRDIIEGFGLPEASIRARYGTTRADWKPFGAESRTITHVLETAVSGVNDPDLLLRGRKIRLQQYLFDDLLSYDLAHSLVFQDMSRNGCLVVADELSLLHHHLEEAFRASPLYEGPQVSFITLSPGDPAAGTPHELIRRVLAERLHHTHHRFGDALDPLCEMNVASRRHLDRWLRASLPQTLDAYRNARPSADKARRLEAELGIRPSGAMAQLVTEGGAP
;
A
#
# COMPACT_ATOMS: atom_id res chain seq x y z
N MET A 1 -27.73 -5.76 -21.91
CA MET A 1 -28.17 -5.08 -20.68
C MET A 1 -28.35 -3.59 -20.95
N LYS A 2 -29.52 -3.03 -20.66
CA LYS A 2 -29.85 -1.61 -20.70
C LYS A 2 -30.20 -1.12 -19.28
N VAL A 3 -29.65 0.01 -18.87
CA VAL A 3 -29.99 0.66 -17.59
C VAL A 3 -30.76 1.95 -17.81
N TYR A 4 -31.72 2.22 -16.94
CA TYR A 4 -32.43 3.49 -16.84
C TYR A 4 -31.94 4.29 -15.64
N LEU A 5 -31.46 5.53 -15.86
CA LEU A 5 -31.02 6.42 -14.78
C LEU A 5 -32.09 7.46 -14.41
N SER A 6 -32.78 7.20 -13.30
CA SER A 6 -33.82 8.08 -12.74
C SER A 6 -33.29 8.92 -11.58
N SER A 7 -33.58 10.22 -11.61
CA SER A 7 -33.45 11.14 -10.47
C SER A 7 -34.10 12.49 -10.77
N THR A 8 -34.19 13.35 -9.76
CA THR A 8 -34.34 14.80 -9.98
C THR A 8 -33.09 15.39 -10.67
N VAL A 9 -33.23 16.50 -11.39
CA VAL A 9 -32.12 17.07 -12.18
C VAL A 9 -31.43 18.23 -11.49
N SER A 10 -32.19 19.24 -11.07
CA SER A 10 -31.65 20.52 -10.61
C SER A 10 -30.69 20.39 -9.44
N ASP A 11 -31.01 19.52 -8.49
CA ASP A 11 -30.19 19.26 -7.30
C ASP A 11 -29.10 18.22 -7.50
N LEU A 12 -29.28 17.31 -8.46
CA LEU A 12 -28.35 16.20 -8.71
C LEU A 12 -27.54 16.35 -10.00
N LYS A 13 -27.55 17.50 -10.67
CA LYS A 13 -26.89 17.72 -11.97
C LYS A 13 -25.44 17.23 -12.01
N LYS A 14 -24.63 17.58 -11.02
CA LYS A 14 -23.21 17.15 -10.94
C LYS A 14 -23.06 15.65 -10.67
N TYR A 15 -23.97 15.09 -9.88
CA TYR A 15 -24.00 13.67 -9.51
C TYR A 15 -24.39 12.80 -10.72
N ARG A 16 -25.43 13.19 -11.44
CA ARG A 16 -25.87 12.55 -12.69
C ARG A 16 -24.76 12.55 -13.74
N ALA A 17 -24.09 13.69 -13.95
CA ALA A 17 -23.00 13.79 -14.91
C ALA A 17 -21.85 12.82 -14.60
N ALA A 18 -21.45 12.71 -13.32
CA ALA A 18 -20.42 11.77 -12.88
C ALA A 18 -20.83 10.30 -13.12
N VAL A 19 -22.08 9.94 -12.78
CA VAL A 19 -22.62 8.59 -13.00
C VAL A 19 -22.69 8.25 -14.48
N LEU A 20 -23.22 9.15 -15.32
CA LEU A 20 -23.33 8.95 -16.76
C LEU A 20 -21.96 8.81 -17.44
N ASP A 21 -20.96 9.62 -17.05
CA ASP A 21 -19.59 9.50 -17.56
C ASP A 21 -19.01 8.11 -17.33
N LYS A 22 -19.31 7.46 -16.20
CA LYS A 22 -18.82 6.11 -15.90
C LYS A 22 -19.66 5.03 -16.57
N LEU A 23 -21.00 5.10 -16.47
CA LEU A 23 -21.87 4.08 -17.05
C LEU A 23 -21.72 3.96 -18.57
N ARG A 24 -21.53 5.09 -19.27
CA ARG A 24 -21.33 5.10 -20.74
C ARG A 24 -19.98 4.52 -21.19
N LYS A 25 -19.04 4.30 -20.26
CA LYS A 25 -17.76 3.62 -20.54
C LYS A 25 -17.85 2.11 -20.41
N LEU A 26 -18.99 1.58 -19.95
CA LEU A 26 -19.25 0.16 -19.84
C LEU A 26 -19.94 -0.37 -21.10
N PRO A 27 -19.79 -1.66 -21.46
CA PRO A 27 -20.40 -2.27 -22.64
C PRO A 27 -21.91 -2.54 -22.42
N MET A 28 -22.69 -1.48 -22.21
CA MET A 28 -24.12 -1.53 -21.90
C MET A 28 -24.86 -0.31 -22.49
N GLY A 29 -26.18 -0.44 -22.67
CA GLY A 29 -27.02 0.70 -23.03
C GLY A 29 -27.39 1.53 -21.81
N VAL A 30 -27.27 2.86 -21.89
CA VAL A 30 -27.70 3.78 -20.83
C VAL A 30 -28.82 4.64 -21.38
N VAL A 31 -29.96 4.65 -20.71
CA VAL A 31 -31.10 5.52 -21.01
C VAL A 31 -31.21 6.54 -19.88
N ALA A 32 -31.16 7.81 -20.24
CA ALA A 32 -31.30 8.92 -19.32
C ALA A 32 -31.95 10.11 -20.05
N MET A 33 -32.66 10.94 -19.31
CA MET A 33 -33.39 12.08 -19.88
C MET A 33 -32.51 13.11 -20.60
N GLU A 34 -31.21 13.17 -20.32
CA GLU A 34 -30.25 14.03 -21.03
C GLU A 34 -30.08 13.64 -22.50
N ASP A 35 -30.42 12.41 -22.86
CA ASP A 35 -30.32 11.89 -24.23
C ASP A 35 -31.66 12.01 -24.99
N TYR A 36 -32.70 12.58 -24.38
CA TYR A 36 -33.99 12.77 -25.05
C TYR A 36 -33.91 13.89 -26.08
N THR A 37 -34.19 13.56 -27.33
CA THR A 37 -34.47 14.52 -28.41
C THR A 37 -35.94 14.99 -28.35
N ALA A 38 -36.37 15.89 -29.22
CA ALA A 38 -37.80 16.24 -29.33
C ALA A 38 -38.64 15.01 -29.69
N PHE A 39 -39.75 14.79 -28.97
CA PHE A 39 -40.71 13.70 -29.19
C PHE A 39 -42.15 14.19 -28.99
N ASP A 40 -43.11 13.57 -29.68
CA ASP A 40 -44.54 13.94 -29.66
C ASP A 40 -45.34 13.26 -28.52
N ASP A 41 -44.74 12.28 -27.81
CA ASP A 41 -45.37 11.58 -26.68
C ASP A 41 -45.49 12.46 -25.43
N ARG A 42 -46.44 12.17 -24.54
CA ARG A 42 -46.50 12.82 -23.23
C ARG A 42 -45.25 12.45 -22.41
N PRO A 43 -44.53 13.42 -21.79
CA PRO A 43 -43.27 13.16 -21.10
C PRO A 43 -43.32 12.03 -20.05
N LEU A 44 -44.46 11.88 -19.36
CA LEU A 44 -44.66 10.79 -18.40
C LEU A 44 -44.72 9.42 -19.09
N GLU A 45 -45.50 9.28 -20.16
CA GLU A 45 -45.70 8.00 -20.87
C GLU A 45 -44.38 7.48 -21.44
N LYS A 46 -43.57 8.38 -22.00
CA LYS A 46 -42.22 8.04 -22.50
C LYS A 46 -41.31 7.52 -21.38
N CYS A 47 -41.20 8.25 -20.26
CA CYS A 47 -40.37 7.83 -19.12
C CYS A 47 -40.76 6.44 -18.61
N LEU A 48 -42.07 6.16 -18.50
CA LEU A 48 -42.56 4.86 -18.02
C LEU A 48 -42.28 3.73 -19.03
N ALA A 49 -42.39 3.99 -20.33
CA ALA A 49 -42.05 3.04 -21.38
C ALA A 49 -40.54 2.75 -21.42
N ASP A 50 -39.70 3.79 -21.25
CA ASP A 50 -38.25 3.65 -21.24
C ASP A 50 -37.79 2.82 -20.03
N VAL A 51 -38.34 3.07 -18.84
CA VAL A 51 -38.11 2.24 -17.64
C VAL A 51 -38.48 0.77 -17.91
N GLU A 52 -39.64 0.53 -18.50
CA GLU A 52 -40.11 -0.82 -18.82
C GLU A 52 -39.21 -1.52 -19.86
N SER A 53 -38.60 -0.77 -20.78
CA SER A 53 -37.70 -1.30 -21.81
C SER A 53 -36.29 -1.65 -21.31
N CYS A 54 -35.92 -1.20 -20.11
CA CYS A 54 -34.61 -1.43 -19.51
C CYS A 54 -34.57 -2.69 -18.64
N ASP A 55 -33.37 -3.26 -18.48
CA ASP A 55 -33.15 -4.45 -17.65
C ASP A 55 -33.01 -4.09 -16.16
N VAL A 56 -32.42 -2.92 -15.88
CA VAL A 56 -32.14 -2.44 -14.53
C VAL A 56 -32.49 -0.96 -14.39
N TYR A 57 -33.17 -0.62 -13.30
CA TYR A 57 -33.50 0.73 -12.87
C TYR A 57 -32.49 1.21 -11.84
N ILE A 58 -31.92 2.41 -12.05
CA ILE A 58 -31.02 3.09 -11.12
C ILE A 58 -31.74 4.34 -10.63
N GLY A 59 -32.07 4.38 -9.34
CA GLY A 59 -32.73 5.53 -8.71
C GLY A 59 -31.79 6.29 -7.80
N LEU A 60 -31.56 7.57 -8.10
CA LEU A 60 -30.80 8.49 -7.24
C LEU A 60 -31.76 9.43 -6.52
N PHE A 61 -31.74 9.45 -5.19
CA PHE A 61 -32.62 10.30 -4.41
C PHE A 61 -31.87 11.13 -3.35
N ALA A 62 -32.01 12.44 -3.46
CA ALA A 62 -31.56 13.40 -2.46
C ALA A 62 -32.74 13.83 -1.58
N PHE A 63 -32.90 15.14 -1.35
CA PHE A 63 -33.91 15.71 -0.46
C PHE A 63 -35.03 16.47 -1.20
N ARG A 64 -35.14 16.30 -2.53
CA ARG A 64 -36.23 16.83 -3.35
C ARG A 64 -37.12 15.72 -3.88
N TYR A 65 -38.42 15.96 -3.90
CA TYR A 65 -39.41 15.03 -4.45
C TYR A 65 -39.50 15.13 -5.97
N GLY A 66 -39.25 16.32 -6.52
CA GLY A 66 -39.26 16.57 -7.96
C GLY A 66 -40.63 16.98 -8.49
N PHE A 67 -40.75 16.97 -9.82
CA PHE A 67 -41.96 17.37 -10.52
C PHE A 67 -43.08 16.33 -10.37
N VAL A 68 -44.30 16.80 -10.07
CA VAL A 68 -45.51 15.99 -9.94
C VAL A 68 -46.40 16.24 -11.16
N PRO A 69 -46.58 15.25 -12.06
CA PRO A 69 -47.53 15.37 -13.17
C PRO A 69 -48.96 15.52 -12.66
N GLU A 70 -49.84 16.11 -13.48
CA GLU A 70 -51.25 16.31 -13.16
C GLU A 70 -51.93 15.02 -12.68
N VAL A 71 -52.83 15.18 -11.69
CA VAL A 71 -53.64 14.07 -11.18
C VAL A 71 -54.59 13.62 -12.28
N GLY A 72 -54.52 12.33 -12.62
CA GLY A 72 -55.31 11.73 -13.68
C GLY A 72 -55.23 10.21 -13.65
N PRO A 73 -55.76 9.50 -14.65
CA PRO A 73 -55.82 8.04 -14.65
C PRO A 73 -54.47 7.34 -14.46
N GLN A 74 -53.36 7.96 -14.90
CA GLN A 74 -51.99 7.43 -14.77
C GLN A 74 -51.25 7.92 -13.51
N ASN A 75 -51.79 8.91 -12.78
CA ASN A 75 -51.21 9.42 -11.53
C ASN A 75 -52.32 9.79 -10.51
N PRO A 76 -53.18 8.84 -10.11
CA PRO A 76 -54.32 9.14 -9.23
C PRO A 76 -53.87 9.62 -7.83
N ASP A 77 -52.67 9.22 -7.41
CA ASP A 77 -52.12 9.52 -6.08
C ASP A 77 -51.23 10.77 -6.06
N GLY A 78 -51.11 11.49 -7.18
CA GLY A 78 -50.30 12.71 -7.28
C GLY A 78 -48.82 12.50 -6.96
N ARG A 79 -48.21 11.40 -7.41
CA ARG A 79 -46.78 11.08 -7.15
C ARG A 79 -45.86 11.82 -8.11
N SER A 80 -44.60 12.02 -7.70
CA SER A 80 -43.59 12.63 -8.59
C SER A 80 -43.17 11.68 -9.72
N ILE A 81 -42.64 12.23 -10.82
CA ILE A 81 -42.16 11.42 -11.96
C ILE A 81 -41.18 10.34 -11.49
N THR A 82 -40.19 10.70 -10.67
CA THR A 82 -39.17 9.78 -10.18
C THR A 82 -39.77 8.66 -9.30
N GLU A 83 -40.81 8.96 -8.51
CA GLU A 83 -41.53 7.91 -7.78
C GLU A 83 -42.31 7.00 -8.73
N LEU A 84 -42.99 7.56 -9.74
CA LEU A 84 -43.73 6.78 -10.74
C LEU A 84 -42.80 5.84 -11.52
N GLU A 85 -41.61 6.31 -11.91
CA GLU A 85 -40.57 5.50 -12.56
C GLU A 85 -40.11 4.34 -11.66
N TYR A 86 -39.85 4.61 -10.37
CA TYR A 86 -39.50 3.57 -9.38
C TYR A 86 -40.59 2.50 -9.23
N ARG A 87 -41.86 2.90 -9.21
CA ARG A 87 -43.00 1.98 -9.10
C ARG A 87 -43.15 1.13 -10.36
N LYS A 88 -43.11 1.78 -11.52
CA LYS A 88 -43.20 1.11 -12.83
C LYS A 88 -42.06 0.10 -13.03
N ALA A 89 -40.85 0.42 -12.58
CA ALA A 89 -39.75 -0.54 -12.56
C ALA A 89 -40.07 -1.79 -11.71
N GLY A 90 -40.69 -1.60 -10.54
CA GLY A 90 -41.14 -2.71 -9.68
C GLY A 90 -42.26 -3.54 -10.30
N GLU A 91 -43.27 -2.89 -10.89
CA GLU A 91 -44.38 -3.53 -11.60
C GLU A 91 -43.91 -4.37 -12.80
N ALA A 92 -42.94 -3.85 -13.56
CA ALA A 92 -42.32 -4.53 -14.69
C ALA A 92 -41.26 -5.58 -14.27
N GLY A 93 -41.10 -5.84 -12.96
CA GLY A 93 -40.15 -6.81 -12.42
C GLY A 93 -38.68 -6.47 -12.69
N ARG A 94 -38.36 -5.20 -12.92
CA ARG A 94 -36.99 -4.74 -13.17
C ARG A 94 -36.21 -4.67 -11.87
N LYS A 95 -34.93 -5.04 -11.92
CA LYS A 95 -34.05 -4.90 -10.76
C LYS A 95 -33.89 -3.40 -10.46
N ARG A 96 -34.04 -3.02 -9.19
CA ARG A 96 -33.98 -1.63 -8.73
C ARG A 96 -32.74 -1.44 -7.86
N LEU A 97 -31.81 -0.62 -8.30
CA LEU A 97 -30.62 -0.21 -7.56
C LEU A 97 -30.86 1.21 -7.02
N ILE A 98 -30.85 1.35 -5.70
CA ILE A 98 -31.30 2.57 -5.02
C ILE A 98 -30.14 3.24 -4.30
N PHE A 99 -29.93 4.53 -4.59
CA PHE A 99 -28.87 5.33 -4.01
C PHE A 99 -29.46 6.57 -3.32
N LEU A 100 -29.10 6.77 -2.05
CA LEU A 100 -29.59 7.90 -1.25
C LEU A 100 -28.44 8.79 -0.77
N VAL A 101 -28.67 10.11 -0.77
CA VAL A 101 -27.80 11.02 -0.01
C VAL A 101 -27.86 10.65 1.48
N LYS A 102 -26.70 10.56 2.14
CA LYS A 102 -26.61 10.25 3.57
C LYS A 102 -27.33 11.29 4.42
N ASP A 103 -28.10 10.85 5.40
CA ASP A 103 -28.76 11.77 6.34
C ASP A 103 -27.69 12.56 7.12
N GLY A 104 -27.88 13.88 7.25
CA GLY A 104 -26.91 14.78 7.88
C GLY A 104 -25.72 15.21 6.99
N ALA A 105 -25.69 14.81 5.72
CA ALA A 105 -24.70 15.33 4.78
C ALA A 105 -24.88 16.84 4.54
N ALA A 106 -23.77 17.54 4.31
CA ALA A 106 -23.82 18.94 3.88
C ALA A 106 -24.47 19.03 2.49
N TRP A 107 -25.66 19.62 2.41
CA TRP A 107 -26.44 19.77 1.18
C TRP A 107 -26.95 21.20 1.02
N PRO A 108 -26.99 21.76 -0.21
CA PRO A 108 -27.55 23.09 -0.44
C PRO A 108 -29.01 23.17 0.05
N MET A 109 -29.30 24.14 0.92
CA MET A 109 -30.60 24.26 1.59
C MET A 109 -31.73 24.60 0.62
N ASP A 110 -31.42 25.29 -0.48
CA ASP A 110 -32.29 25.56 -1.63
C ASP A 110 -32.63 24.29 -2.44
N HIS A 111 -31.96 23.18 -2.17
CA HIS A 111 -32.20 21.87 -2.76
C HIS A 111 -32.83 20.88 -1.77
N VAL A 112 -33.49 21.37 -0.72
CA VAL A 112 -34.19 20.56 0.28
C VAL A 112 -35.65 21.00 0.34
N ASP A 113 -36.58 20.16 -0.14
CA ASP A 113 -38.00 20.55 -0.22
C ASP A 113 -38.58 20.88 1.17
N ALA A 114 -38.10 20.19 2.22
CA ALA A 114 -38.51 20.46 3.60
C ALA A 114 -38.07 21.85 4.13
N VAL A 115 -37.11 22.51 3.46
CA VAL A 115 -36.62 23.85 3.81
C VAL A 115 -37.23 24.90 2.89
N THR A 116 -37.30 24.64 1.58
CA THR A 116 -37.86 25.58 0.61
C THR A 116 -39.38 25.69 0.70
N ASP A 117 -40.06 24.60 1.06
CA ASP A 117 -41.52 24.57 1.21
C ASP A 117 -41.99 23.64 2.35
N PRO A 118 -41.84 24.08 3.61
CA PRO A 118 -42.12 23.26 4.78
C PRO A 118 -43.64 23.10 4.99
N GLY A 119 -44.19 21.96 4.57
CA GLY A 119 -45.60 21.61 4.78
C GLY A 119 -46.35 21.21 3.51
N GLU A 120 -45.73 21.45 2.36
CA GLU A 120 -46.28 21.06 1.07
C GLU A 120 -46.01 19.60 0.69
N HIS A 121 -46.75 19.17 -0.34
CA HIS A 121 -46.77 17.81 -0.87
C HIS A 121 -45.37 17.26 -1.20
N GLY A 122 -44.46 18.10 -1.68
CA GLY A 122 -43.07 17.73 -1.98
C GLY A 122 -42.28 17.30 -0.73
N ALA A 123 -42.30 18.09 0.33
CA ALA A 123 -41.57 17.80 1.56
C ALA A 123 -42.07 16.51 2.25
N VAL A 124 -43.39 16.28 2.24
CA VAL A 124 -44.00 15.05 2.77
C VAL A 124 -43.69 13.86 1.86
N GLY A 125 -43.80 14.05 0.54
CA GLY A 125 -43.55 13.02 -0.48
C GLY A 125 -42.14 12.47 -0.44
N ILE A 126 -41.11 13.33 -0.42
CA ILE A 126 -39.72 12.86 -0.40
C ILE A 126 -39.35 12.16 0.92
N ARG A 127 -39.87 12.63 2.05
CA ARG A 127 -39.66 11.96 3.34
C ARG A 127 -40.27 10.56 3.32
N ARG A 128 -41.53 10.44 2.92
CA ARG A 128 -42.24 9.15 2.75
C ARG A 128 -41.45 8.21 1.85
N LEU A 129 -41.07 8.68 0.67
CA LEU A 129 -40.37 7.87 -0.33
C LEU A 129 -39.01 7.39 0.18
N ARG A 130 -38.20 8.28 0.78
CA ARG A 130 -36.91 7.90 1.35
C ARG A 130 -37.05 6.86 2.47
N ASP A 131 -38.03 7.02 3.36
CA ASP A 131 -38.25 6.08 4.46
C ASP A 131 -38.69 4.70 3.96
N GLU A 132 -39.49 4.65 2.89
CA GLU A 132 -39.85 3.40 2.23
C GLU A 132 -38.65 2.74 1.56
N LEU A 133 -37.89 3.51 0.77
CA LEU A 133 -36.71 2.99 0.06
C LEU A 133 -35.66 2.39 1.01
N LYS A 134 -35.49 2.98 2.21
CA LYS A 134 -34.60 2.45 3.26
C LYS A 134 -35.08 1.13 3.87
N LYS A 135 -36.39 0.87 3.86
CA LYS A 135 -36.97 -0.36 4.40
C LYS A 135 -36.94 -1.49 3.36
N ASP A 136 -37.20 -1.14 2.10
CA ASP A 136 -37.42 -2.13 1.05
C ASP A 136 -36.12 -2.56 0.33
N HIS A 137 -35.04 -1.78 0.40
CA HIS A 137 -33.82 -2.01 -0.38
C HIS A 137 -32.52 -1.91 0.44
N GLY A 138 -31.49 -2.61 -0.03
CA GLY A 138 -30.10 -2.32 0.33
C GLY A 138 -29.65 -1.03 -0.35
N VAL A 139 -29.60 0.07 0.41
CA VAL A 139 -29.31 1.41 -0.13
C VAL A 139 -27.80 1.65 -0.26
N GLY A 140 -27.38 2.12 -1.43
CA GLY A 140 -26.06 2.72 -1.62
C GLY A 140 -26.04 4.18 -1.15
N TRP A 141 -25.11 4.53 -0.25
CA TRP A 141 -25.06 5.87 0.34
C TRP A 141 -24.04 6.75 -0.35
N PHE A 142 -24.36 8.02 -0.59
CA PHE A 142 -23.42 8.97 -1.16
C PHE A 142 -23.47 10.36 -0.52
N THR A 143 -22.36 11.08 -0.62
CA THR A 143 -22.20 12.48 -0.14
C THR A 143 -21.54 13.38 -1.18
N ASN A 144 -20.91 12.81 -2.21
CA ASN A 144 -20.24 13.54 -3.28
C ASN A 144 -20.38 12.80 -4.64
N PRO A 145 -20.18 13.48 -5.78
CA PRO A 145 -20.40 12.91 -7.11
C PRO A 145 -19.53 11.68 -7.46
N ASP A 146 -18.24 11.71 -7.11
CA ASP A 146 -17.31 10.62 -7.46
C ASP A 146 -17.60 9.35 -6.66
N GLY A 147 -17.92 9.51 -5.37
CA GLY A 147 -18.37 8.42 -4.51
C GLY A 147 -19.64 7.77 -5.04
N LEU A 148 -20.64 8.57 -5.46
CA LEU A 148 -21.84 8.03 -6.08
C LEU A 148 -21.52 7.25 -7.37
N ALA A 149 -20.69 7.80 -8.25
CA ALA A 149 -20.36 7.14 -9.50
C ALA A 149 -19.65 5.80 -9.29
N ALA A 150 -18.76 5.70 -8.29
CA ALA A 150 -18.10 4.44 -7.93
C ALA A 150 -19.09 3.40 -7.40
N GLU A 151 -19.99 3.79 -6.50
CA GLU A 151 -21.03 2.92 -5.94
C GLU A 151 -21.98 2.39 -7.03
N VAL A 152 -22.42 3.27 -7.94
CA VAL A 152 -23.30 2.89 -9.06
C VAL A 152 -22.61 1.91 -10.01
N VAL A 153 -21.34 2.15 -10.38
CA VAL A 153 -20.58 1.24 -11.24
C VAL A 153 -20.41 -0.13 -10.59
N SER A 154 -20.07 -0.17 -9.30
CA SER A 154 -19.91 -1.41 -8.54
C SER A 154 -21.21 -2.23 -8.54
N ALA A 155 -22.35 -1.59 -8.26
CA ALA A 155 -23.65 -2.24 -8.20
C ALA A 155 -24.10 -2.78 -9.57
N VAL A 156 -23.86 -2.04 -10.65
CA VAL A 156 -24.23 -2.44 -12.02
C VAL A 156 -23.30 -3.53 -12.56
N ALA A 157 -22.01 -3.50 -12.21
CA ALA A 157 -21.05 -4.51 -12.64
C ALA A 157 -21.40 -5.92 -12.16
N ALA A 158 -22.06 -6.04 -11.00
CA ALA A 158 -22.54 -7.31 -10.49
C ALA A 158 -23.60 -7.99 -11.40
N ASP A 159 -24.37 -7.20 -12.15
CA ASP A 159 -25.50 -7.65 -12.98
C ASP A 159 -25.15 -7.91 -14.45
N LEU A 160 -23.94 -7.54 -14.87
CA LEU A 160 -23.45 -7.72 -16.25
C LEU A 160 -23.07 -9.18 -16.61
N GLN A 161 -23.39 -10.18 -15.77
CA GLN A 161 -22.95 -11.57 -15.97
C GLN A 161 -23.75 -12.30 -17.07
N LEU A 162 -23.03 -12.77 -18.10
CA LEU A 162 -23.47 -13.51 -19.29
C LEU A 162 -24.11 -14.90 -18.98
N PRO A 163 -24.93 -15.48 -19.90
CA PRO A 163 -25.66 -16.74 -19.67
C PRO A 163 -24.79 -17.99 -19.47
N PRO A 164 -25.30 -19.02 -18.76
CA PRO A 164 -24.55 -20.19 -18.31
C PRO A 164 -24.26 -21.15 -19.47
N GLY A 165 -22.99 -21.26 -19.87
CA GLY A 165 -22.53 -22.23 -20.88
C GLY A 165 -21.41 -21.70 -21.78
N ALA A 166 -21.19 -20.39 -21.85
CA ALA A 166 -19.94 -19.84 -22.34
C ALA A 166 -18.90 -19.94 -21.21
N ALA A 167 -17.67 -20.36 -21.55
CA ALA A 167 -16.54 -20.39 -20.63
C ALA A 167 -16.53 -19.11 -19.78
N ALA A 168 -16.30 -19.27 -18.48
CA ALA A 168 -16.29 -18.19 -17.51
C ALA A 168 -15.65 -16.92 -18.12
N PRO A 169 -16.26 -15.73 -17.95
CA PRO A 169 -15.62 -14.51 -18.41
C PRO A 169 -14.22 -14.47 -17.79
N PRO A 170 -13.20 -13.95 -18.50
CA PRO A 170 -11.90 -13.80 -17.89
C PRO A 170 -12.13 -13.02 -16.61
N ARG A 171 -11.72 -13.60 -15.47
CA ARG A 171 -11.55 -12.84 -14.21
C ARG A 171 -11.01 -11.47 -14.62
N PRO A 172 -11.51 -10.33 -14.07
CA PRO A 172 -10.81 -9.06 -14.25
C PRO A 172 -9.36 -9.41 -14.03
N VAL A 173 -8.49 -9.26 -15.06
CA VAL A 173 -7.12 -9.80 -15.02
C VAL A 173 -6.64 -9.46 -13.64
N ALA A 174 -6.53 -10.47 -12.77
CA ALA A 174 -6.37 -10.19 -11.35
C ALA A 174 -5.18 -9.27 -11.33
N GLU A 175 -5.36 -8.01 -10.88
CA GLU A 175 -4.25 -7.05 -10.92
C GLU A 175 -3.09 -7.83 -10.32
N PRO A 176 -2.01 -8.07 -11.10
CA PRO A 176 -1.03 -9.06 -10.70
C PRO A 176 -0.64 -8.72 -9.26
N PRO A 177 -0.70 -9.71 -8.35
CA PRO A 177 -0.57 -9.44 -6.93
C PRO A 177 0.68 -8.59 -6.75
N HIS A 178 0.54 -7.48 -6.03
CA HIS A 178 1.65 -6.55 -5.82
C HIS A 178 2.91 -7.35 -5.49
N PRO A 179 4.08 -7.13 -6.13
CA PRO A 179 5.24 -8.02 -6.01
C PRO A 179 5.71 -8.20 -4.57
N ARG A 180 5.39 -7.22 -3.70
CA ARG A 180 5.67 -7.22 -2.26
C ARG A 180 4.43 -7.48 -1.38
N LYS A 181 3.35 -8.04 -1.93
CA LYS A 181 2.17 -8.44 -1.14
C LYS A 181 2.57 -9.57 -0.19
N LEU A 182 2.18 -9.47 1.07
CA LEU A 182 2.35 -10.55 2.03
C LEU A 182 1.21 -11.56 1.81
N VAL A 183 1.56 -12.69 1.17
CA VAL A 183 0.61 -13.74 0.78
C VAL A 183 0.57 -14.86 1.81
N ASN A 184 1.72 -15.17 2.42
CA ASN A 184 1.86 -16.29 3.34
C ASN A 184 1.79 -15.80 4.79
N ASP A 185 1.19 -16.59 5.67
CA ASP A 185 1.18 -16.28 7.10
C ASP A 185 2.45 -16.80 7.75
N LEU A 186 2.91 -17.99 7.35
CA LEU A 186 4.11 -18.64 7.88
C LEU A 186 4.99 -19.18 6.75
N HIS A 187 6.28 -18.88 6.82
CA HIS A 187 7.32 -19.60 6.09
C HIS A 187 8.10 -20.50 7.06
N LEU A 188 7.95 -21.82 6.91
CA LEU A 188 8.56 -22.81 7.78
C LEU A 188 9.87 -23.33 7.17
N LEU A 189 10.98 -22.97 7.80
CA LEU A 189 12.31 -23.48 7.50
C LEU A 189 12.54 -24.79 8.25
N HIS A 190 13.05 -25.81 7.56
CA HIS A 190 13.29 -27.13 8.15
C HIS A 190 14.48 -27.82 7.49
N ALA A 191 15.05 -28.85 8.14
CA ALA A 191 16.07 -29.65 7.47
C ALA A 191 15.45 -30.53 6.37
N PRO A 192 16.18 -30.91 5.31
CA PRO A 192 15.68 -31.79 4.26
C PRO A 192 15.09 -33.10 4.76
N LYS A 193 15.63 -33.65 5.85
CA LYS A 193 15.13 -34.88 6.50
C LYS A 193 13.75 -34.72 7.12
N ASP A 194 13.36 -33.51 7.50
CA ASP A 194 12.09 -33.23 8.19
C ASP A 194 10.98 -32.77 7.23
N ARG A 195 11.16 -32.98 5.91
CA ARG A 195 10.21 -32.52 4.88
C ARG A 195 8.80 -33.04 5.09
N GLU A 196 8.66 -34.31 5.43
CA GLU A 196 7.36 -34.93 5.65
C GLU A 196 6.67 -34.34 6.89
N THR A 197 7.41 -34.22 8.00
CA THR A 197 6.94 -33.60 9.24
C THR A 197 6.50 -32.15 9.02
N ALA A 198 7.28 -31.36 8.28
CA ALA A 198 6.93 -29.99 7.93
C ALA A 198 5.66 -29.91 7.07
N ALA A 199 5.51 -30.81 6.10
CA ALA A 199 4.32 -30.87 5.23
C ALA A 199 3.06 -31.29 6.00
N GLN A 200 3.16 -32.26 6.90
CA GLN A 200 2.06 -32.68 7.77
C GLN A 200 1.62 -31.53 8.69
N LEU A 201 2.56 -30.82 9.31
CA LEU A 201 2.25 -29.67 10.16
C LEU A 201 1.60 -28.53 9.35
N ALA A 202 2.14 -28.19 8.18
CA ALA A 202 1.57 -27.19 7.29
C ALA A 202 0.13 -27.56 6.86
N SER A 203 -0.11 -28.82 6.52
CA SER A 203 -1.45 -29.32 6.16
C SER A 203 -2.42 -29.27 7.34
N ALA A 204 -1.96 -29.55 8.56
CA ALA A 204 -2.81 -29.56 9.75
C ALA A 204 -3.37 -28.16 10.09
N VAL A 205 -2.60 -27.10 9.80
CA VAL A 205 -3.02 -25.71 10.03
C VAL A 205 -3.52 -25.00 8.76
N GLY A 206 -3.40 -25.65 7.61
CA GLY A 206 -3.66 -25.13 6.26
C GLY A 206 -5.10 -24.69 6.00
N ALA A 207 -6.06 -25.18 6.78
CA ALA A 207 -7.46 -24.76 6.68
C ALA A 207 -7.68 -23.28 7.07
N MET A 208 -6.84 -22.73 7.95
CA MET A 208 -6.94 -21.35 8.44
C MET A 208 -5.72 -20.48 8.08
N TRP A 209 -4.58 -21.10 7.80
CA TRP A 209 -3.30 -20.41 7.62
C TRP A 209 -2.63 -20.82 6.31
N ASN A 210 -2.15 -19.83 5.56
CA ASN A 210 -1.34 -20.06 4.37
C ASN A 210 0.13 -20.29 4.78
N VAL A 211 0.54 -21.55 4.81
CA VAL A 211 1.87 -21.98 5.23
C VAL A 211 2.68 -22.46 4.04
N THR A 212 3.88 -21.92 3.89
CA THR A 212 4.88 -22.41 2.94
C THR A 212 6.05 -23.03 3.68
N THR A 213 6.71 -24.02 3.09
CA THR A 213 7.86 -24.70 3.71
C THR A 213 9.08 -24.64 2.79
N SER A 214 10.27 -24.64 3.37
CA SER A 214 11.52 -24.71 2.59
C SER A 214 12.62 -25.45 3.34
N SER A 215 13.21 -26.44 2.66
CA SER A 215 14.44 -27.10 3.12
C SER A 215 15.72 -26.55 2.50
N THR A 216 15.62 -25.84 1.38
CA THR A 216 16.78 -25.36 0.60
C THR A 216 17.21 -23.96 1.01
N ALA A 217 16.30 -23.17 1.56
CA ALA A 217 16.56 -21.83 2.09
C ALA A 217 17.73 -21.78 3.08
N LEU A 218 17.85 -22.79 3.94
CA LEU A 218 18.93 -22.86 4.94
C LEU A 218 20.31 -23.17 4.33
N LEU A 219 20.33 -23.63 3.08
CA LEU A 219 21.54 -23.98 2.32
C LEU A 219 21.93 -22.89 1.32
N SER A 220 21.14 -21.81 1.21
CA SER A 220 21.38 -20.71 0.28
C SER A 220 22.78 -20.15 0.40
N SER A 221 23.49 -20.10 -0.73
CA SER A 221 24.89 -19.66 -0.82
C SER A 221 25.17 -18.79 -2.03
N THR A 222 24.40 -18.97 -3.11
CA THR A 222 24.51 -18.14 -4.33
C THR A 222 23.65 -16.88 -4.25
N PRO A 223 23.97 -15.81 -5.01
CA PRO A 223 23.14 -14.61 -5.07
C PRO A 223 21.68 -14.88 -5.48
N GLN A 224 21.45 -15.81 -6.40
CA GLN A 224 20.11 -16.17 -6.88
C GLN A 224 19.30 -16.91 -5.80
N GLU A 225 19.93 -17.87 -5.11
CA GLU A 225 19.30 -18.53 -3.96
C GLU A 225 19.00 -17.53 -2.84
N MET A 226 19.87 -16.54 -2.65
CA MET A 226 19.66 -15.50 -1.65
C MET A 226 18.50 -14.58 -2.01
N LEU A 227 18.37 -14.19 -3.27
CA LEU A 227 17.22 -13.44 -3.77
C LEU A 227 15.92 -14.24 -3.63
N ALA A 228 15.94 -15.54 -3.96
CA ALA A 228 14.79 -16.42 -3.80
C ALA A 228 14.34 -16.52 -2.33
N LEU A 229 15.31 -16.63 -1.40
CA LEU A 229 15.03 -16.62 0.03
C LEU A 229 14.46 -15.27 0.50
N ASP A 230 15.05 -14.15 0.09
CA ASP A 230 14.53 -12.81 0.43
C ASP A 230 13.08 -12.65 -0.04
N ARG A 231 12.75 -13.08 -1.27
CA ARG A 231 11.37 -13.07 -1.79
C ARG A 231 10.42 -13.97 -0.98
N ALA A 232 10.84 -15.18 -0.62
CA ALA A 232 10.02 -16.10 0.17
C ALA A 232 9.72 -15.55 1.58
N VAL A 233 10.73 -14.97 2.23
CA VAL A 233 10.59 -14.36 3.55
C VAL A 233 9.73 -13.10 3.48
N THR A 234 9.99 -12.20 2.52
CA THR A 234 9.27 -10.92 2.42
C THR A 234 7.80 -11.07 2.01
N ALA A 235 7.44 -12.18 1.35
CA ALA A 235 6.04 -12.55 1.08
C ALA A 235 5.33 -13.18 2.29
N SER A 236 6.02 -13.37 3.43
CA SER A 236 5.52 -14.09 4.59
C SER A 236 5.41 -13.18 5.82
N ARG A 237 4.35 -13.34 6.62
CA ARG A 237 4.11 -12.52 7.82
C ARG A 237 4.97 -12.94 9.01
N THR A 238 5.28 -14.23 9.12
CA THR A 238 6.22 -14.76 10.11
C THR A 238 7.06 -15.89 9.53
N VAL A 239 8.19 -16.17 10.16
CA VAL A 239 9.10 -17.26 9.81
C VAL A 239 9.24 -18.18 11.03
N GLY A 240 9.10 -19.48 10.78
CA GLY A 240 9.30 -20.52 11.78
C GLY A 240 10.45 -21.44 11.43
N LEU A 241 11.11 -22.01 12.43
CA LEU A 241 12.10 -23.07 12.30
C LEU A 241 11.58 -24.35 12.94
N LEU A 242 11.58 -25.45 12.17
CA LEU A 242 11.28 -26.77 12.69
C LEU A 242 12.52 -27.35 13.38
N LEU A 243 12.59 -27.18 14.69
CA LEU A 243 13.69 -27.61 15.55
C LEU A 243 13.77 -29.13 15.63
N SER A 244 14.84 -29.68 15.08
CA SER A 244 15.16 -31.10 15.03
C SER A 244 16.69 -31.29 15.15
N PRO A 245 17.19 -32.48 15.51
CA PRO A 245 18.63 -32.75 15.48
C PRO A 245 19.27 -32.52 14.08
N PRO A 246 18.64 -32.93 12.96
CA PRO A 246 19.13 -32.59 11.63
C PRO A 246 19.25 -31.08 11.37
N LEU A 247 18.29 -30.28 11.84
CA LEU A 247 18.37 -28.82 11.72
C LEU A 247 19.54 -28.28 12.54
N ALA A 248 19.70 -28.73 13.78
CA ALA A 248 20.77 -28.27 14.66
C ALA A 248 22.16 -28.52 14.07
N THR A 249 22.39 -29.72 13.50
CA THR A 249 23.63 -30.04 12.79
C THR A 249 23.85 -29.07 11.62
N MET A 250 22.84 -28.89 10.76
CA MET A 250 22.93 -28.01 9.59
C MET A 250 23.26 -26.55 9.97
N LEU A 251 22.61 -26.02 11.01
CA LEU A 251 22.86 -24.66 11.48
C LEU A 251 24.24 -24.52 12.13
N GLY A 252 24.76 -25.57 12.74
CA GLY A 252 26.09 -25.63 13.34
C GLY A 252 27.25 -25.75 12.34
N GLU A 253 27.03 -26.35 11.17
CA GLU A 253 28.07 -26.56 10.14
C GLU A 253 28.66 -25.25 9.61
N ASN A 254 27.85 -24.19 9.48
CA ASN A 254 28.33 -22.90 9.01
C ASN A 254 27.64 -21.75 9.79
N PRO A 255 28.24 -21.32 10.91
CA PRO A 255 27.67 -20.28 11.77
C PRO A 255 27.44 -18.94 11.06
N GLU A 256 28.33 -18.55 10.14
CA GLU A 256 28.21 -17.28 9.41
C GLU A 256 27.03 -17.30 8.44
N ARG A 257 26.84 -18.39 7.69
CA ARG A 257 25.65 -18.57 6.84
C ARG A 257 24.37 -18.57 7.68
N THR A 258 24.36 -19.29 8.79
CA THR A 258 23.24 -19.32 9.74
C THR A 258 22.90 -17.93 10.24
N ARG A 259 23.91 -17.17 10.72
CA ARG A 259 23.74 -15.80 11.20
C ARG A 259 23.16 -14.90 10.11
N ARG A 260 23.62 -15.03 8.87
CA ARG A 260 23.13 -14.27 7.72
C ARG A 260 21.67 -14.59 7.40
N ILE A 261 21.32 -15.86 7.25
CA ILE A 261 19.97 -16.31 6.87
C ILE A 261 18.95 -15.93 7.95
N LEU A 262 19.25 -16.21 9.21
CA LEU A 262 18.34 -15.91 10.31
C LEU A 262 18.29 -14.41 10.62
N GLY A 263 19.40 -13.68 10.40
CA GLY A 263 19.44 -12.23 10.44
C GLY A 263 18.52 -11.61 9.40
N LEU A 264 18.58 -12.08 8.16
CA LEU A 264 17.68 -11.67 7.07
C LEU A 264 16.22 -11.95 7.45
N ALA A 265 15.91 -13.18 7.88
CA ALA A 265 14.55 -13.56 8.25
C ALA A 265 13.94 -12.65 9.33
N ARG A 266 14.72 -12.30 10.36
CA ARG A 266 14.31 -11.35 11.41
C ARG A 266 14.09 -9.94 10.87
N ALA A 267 15.03 -9.43 10.08
CA ALA A 267 14.98 -8.05 9.57
C ALA A 267 13.76 -7.81 8.67
N ARG A 268 13.33 -8.82 7.90
CA ARG A 268 12.16 -8.72 7.01
C ARG A 268 10.82 -8.95 7.68
N THR A 269 10.78 -9.72 8.77
CA THR A 269 9.54 -10.03 9.48
C THR A 269 9.29 -9.10 10.66
N ALA A 270 10.26 -8.35 11.20
CA ALA A 270 10.04 -7.50 12.37
C ALA A 270 9.38 -8.23 13.58
N HIS A 271 9.42 -9.56 13.58
CA HIS A 271 8.94 -10.45 14.62
C HIS A 271 10.05 -11.43 14.99
N PRO A 272 10.07 -11.92 16.24
CA PRO A 272 10.92 -13.04 16.60
C PRO A 272 10.64 -14.26 15.72
N LEU A 273 11.68 -15.02 15.40
CA LEU A 273 11.51 -16.29 14.70
C LEU A 273 10.87 -17.31 15.63
N LEU A 274 9.87 -18.04 15.13
CA LEU A 274 9.17 -19.07 15.91
C LEU A 274 9.98 -20.37 15.90
N GLY A 275 10.36 -20.89 17.06
CA GLY A 275 10.89 -22.25 17.18
C GLY A 275 9.74 -23.25 17.29
N ILE A 276 9.75 -24.33 16.51
CA ILE A 276 8.74 -25.37 16.55
C ILE A 276 9.44 -26.70 16.79
N ALA A 277 9.24 -27.33 17.94
CA ALA A 277 9.84 -28.64 18.24
C ALA A 277 9.24 -29.71 17.33
N ALA A 278 10.09 -30.39 16.54
CA ALA A 278 9.64 -31.44 15.64
C ALA A 278 9.05 -32.64 16.42
N PRO A 279 7.80 -33.04 16.12
CA PRO A 279 7.12 -34.11 16.85
C PRO A 279 7.85 -35.45 16.66
N GLY A 280 7.93 -36.23 17.73
CA GLY A 280 8.55 -37.57 17.72
C GLY A 280 10.08 -37.59 17.64
N SER A 281 10.76 -36.44 17.74
CA SER A 281 12.23 -36.38 17.77
C SER A 281 12.76 -35.92 19.13
N ASN A 282 13.95 -36.38 19.53
CA ASN A 282 14.63 -35.85 20.71
C ASN A 282 15.14 -34.43 20.40
N THR A 283 14.30 -33.43 20.68
CA THR A 283 14.57 -32.02 20.38
C THR A 283 15.37 -31.31 21.46
N GLU A 284 15.69 -31.95 22.58
CA GLU A 284 16.32 -31.30 23.75
C GLU A 284 17.59 -30.51 23.37
N SER A 285 18.48 -31.11 22.56
CA SER A 285 19.69 -30.45 22.07
C SER A 285 19.37 -29.27 21.15
N ALA A 286 18.43 -29.41 20.22
CA ALA A 286 18.05 -28.35 19.28
C ALA A 286 17.34 -27.19 19.99
N THR A 287 16.55 -27.48 21.02
CA THR A 287 15.89 -26.47 21.86
C THR A 287 16.87 -25.75 22.79
N ALA A 288 17.91 -26.44 23.27
CA ALA A 288 18.97 -25.82 24.07
C ALA A 288 19.80 -24.82 23.24
N ASP A 289 20.06 -25.14 21.97
CA ASP A 289 20.80 -24.27 21.05
C ASP A 289 19.96 -23.14 20.43
N ALA A 290 18.63 -23.19 20.57
CA ALA A 290 17.71 -22.22 19.97
C ALA A 290 18.04 -20.76 20.35
N GLY A 291 18.48 -20.53 21.59
CA GLY A 291 18.92 -19.21 22.05
C GLY A 291 20.13 -18.66 21.27
N ARG A 292 21.06 -19.52 20.85
CA ARG A 292 22.23 -19.12 20.02
C ARG A 292 21.80 -18.65 18.63
N TRP A 293 20.68 -19.17 18.14
CA TRP A 293 20.10 -18.76 16.87
C TRP A 293 19.13 -17.58 17.00
N GLY A 294 18.97 -17.03 18.21
CA GLY A 294 18.07 -15.91 18.49
C GLY A 294 16.60 -16.27 18.43
N ILE A 295 16.25 -17.52 18.75
CA ILE A 295 14.88 -18.00 18.89
C ILE A 295 14.49 -17.86 20.36
N THR A 296 13.50 -17.01 20.64
CA THR A 296 13.06 -16.68 22.00
C THR A 296 11.84 -17.47 22.43
N GLU A 297 11.05 -17.95 21.48
CA GLU A 297 9.81 -18.70 21.73
C GLU A 297 9.89 -20.07 21.06
N ILE A 298 9.61 -21.13 21.84
CA ILE A 298 9.60 -22.51 21.35
C ILE A 298 8.23 -23.13 21.60
N LEU A 299 7.60 -23.57 20.51
CA LEU A 299 6.34 -24.29 20.49
C LEU A 299 6.63 -25.78 20.55
N ALA A 300 6.34 -26.39 21.69
CA ALA A 300 6.44 -27.83 21.89
C ALA A 300 5.07 -28.44 22.18
N GLU A 301 4.86 -29.66 21.71
CA GLU A 301 3.68 -30.47 22.02
C GLU A 301 3.62 -30.77 23.51
N SER A 302 2.43 -30.73 24.09
CA SER A 302 2.20 -31.08 25.49
C SER A 302 1.07 -32.09 25.61
N ALA A 303 0.97 -32.76 26.76
CA ALA A 303 -0.09 -33.73 27.04
C ALA A 303 -1.52 -33.15 26.89
N THR A 304 -1.66 -31.82 26.97
CA THR A 304 -2.94 -31.11 26.91
C THR A 304 -3.15 -30.33 25.62
N ARG A 305 -2.10 -30.09 24.82
CA ARG A 305 -2.18 -29.33 23.57
C ARG A 305 -1.29 -29.94 22.49
N THR A 306 -1.94 -30.40 21.43
CA THR A 306 -1.28 -30.87 20.20
C THR A 306 -0.49 -29.75 19.54
N LEU A 307 0.59 -30.09 18.83
CA LEU A 307 1.44 -29.11 18.14
C LEU A 307 0.68 -28.18 17.15
N PRO A 308 -0.27 -28.66 16.31
CA PRO A 308 -1.02 -27.78 15.41
C PRO A 308 -1.86 -26.72 16.13
N ASN A 309 -2.46 -27.06 17.28
CA ASN A 309 -3.24 -26.12 18.08
C ASN A 309 -2.34 -25.02 18.68
N ARG A 310 -1.14 -25.38 19.16
CA ARG A 310 -0.17 -24.39 19.65
C ARG A 310 0.35 -23.48 18.55
N LEU A 311 0.62 -24.05 17.36
CA LEU A 311 1.00 -23.26 16.19
C LEU A 311 -0.13 -22.31 15.78
N HIS A 312 -1.39 -22.76 15.80
CA HIS A 312 -2.55 -21.91 15.55
C HIS A 312 -2.64 -20.75 16.55
N GLU A 313 -2.46 -21.01 17.86
CA GLU A 313 -2.45 -19.96 18.89
C GLU A 313 -1.32 -18.94 18.68
N ALA A 314 -0.11 -19.40 18.35
CA ALA A 314 1.03 -18.51 18.07
C ALA A 314 0.80 -17.65 16.82
N LEU A 315 0.25 -18.24 15.75
CA LEU A 315 -0.12 -17.50 14.53
C LEU A 315 -1.27 -16.52 14.81
N LEU A 316 -2.23 -16.89 15.65
CA LEU A 316 -3.29 -15.99 16.06
C LEU A 316 -2.76 -14.75 16.79
N GLN A 317 -1.76 -14.93 17.67
CA GLN A 317 -1.15 -13.83 18.41
C GLN A 317 -0.24 -12.96 17.54
N THR A 318 0.54 -13.58 16.65
CA THR A 318 1.52 -12.86 15.81
C THR A 318 0.92 -12.25 14.55
N VAL A 319 0.03 -12.97 13.87
CA VAL A 319 -0.57 -12.58 12.58
C VAL A 319 -1.97 -11.99 12.73
N GLY A 320 -2.78 -12.51 13.66
CA GLY A 320 -4.18 -12.10 13.85
C GLY A 320 -5.17 -12.70 12.84
N LEU A 321 -6.47 -12.70 13.19
CA LEU A 321 -7.55 -13.20 12.33
C LEU A 321 -8.01 -12.19 11.28
N GLN A 322 -8.02 -10.90 11.64
CA GLN A 322 -8.36 -9.78 10.76
C GLN A 322 -7.11 -9.36 9.99
N ARG A 323 -6.67 -10.22 9.06
CA ARG A 323 -5.55 -9.92 8.18
C ARG A 323 -6.00 -8.90 7.13
N PRO A 324 -5.27 -7.78 6.93
CA PRO A 324 -5.56 -6.91 5.81
C PRO A 324 -5.34 -7.71 4.52
N ASP A 325 -6.36 -7.85 3.69
CA ASP A 325 -6.29 -8.55 2.40
C ASP A 325 -5.21 -7.97 1.46
N HIS A 326 -4.70 -6.78 1.78
CA HIS A 326 -3.75 -5.99 1.00
C HIS A 326 -2.60 -5.44 1.86
N GLU A 327 -1.95 -6.29 2.66
CA GLU A 327 -0.70 -5.93 3.33
C GLU A 327 0.49 -5.95 2.35
N ILE A 328 1.27 -4.88 2.33
CA ILE A 328 2.42 -4.67 1.42
C ILE A 328 3.67 -4.40 2.24
N GLY A 329 4.73 -5.16 1.96
CA GLY A 329 6.06 -4.93 2.51
C GLY A 329 6.73 -3.74 1.82
N LEU A 330 7.17 -2.75 2.60
CA LEU A 330 7.96 -1.62 2.16
C LEU A 330 9.43 -1.83 2.58
N PRO A 331 10.33 -2.14 1.65
CA PRO A 331 11.77 -2.15 1.91
C PRO A 331 12.26 -0.79 2.37
N VAL A 332 12.98 -0.75 3.50
CA VAL A 332 13.60 0.45 4.04
C VAL A 332 15.09 0.23 4.29
N VAL A 333 15.92 1.17 3.83
CA VAL A 333 17.35 1.22 4.13
C VAL A 333 17.63 2.50 4.90
N VAL A 334 18.32 2.37 6.03
CA VAL A 334 18.80 3.51 6.82
C VAL A 334 20.29 3.68 6.57
N VAL A 335 20.66 4.81 5.98
CA VAL A 335 22.05 5.21 5.75
C VAL A 335 22.45 6.17 6.86
N ALA A 336 23.00 5.60 7.94
CA ALA A 336 23.50 6.36 9.09
C ALA A 336 24.81 5.72 9.59
N MET A 337 25.61 6.49 10.30
CA MET A 337 26.78 6.00 11.01
C MET A 337 26.36 5.12 12.19
N THR A 338 27.17 4.12 12.49
CA THR A 338 27.22 3.57 13.84
C THR A 338 27.93 4.56 14.76
N GLY A 339 27.86 4.34 16.07
CA GLY A 339 28.71 5.07 16.99
C GLY A 339 30.17 5.04 16.54
N ALA A 340 30.77 3.87 16.36
CA ALA A 340 32.19 3.75 16.02
C ALA A 340 32.61 4.57 14.78
N GLU A 341 31.76 4.62 13.75
CA GLU A 341 31.96 5.45 12.56
C GLU A 341 31.80 6.94 12.85
N ALA A 342 30.95 7.33 13.79
CA ALA A 342 30.85 8.71 14.25
C ALA A 342 32.13 9.17 14.98
N ASP A 343 32.75 8.32 15.81
CA ASP A 343 34.08 8.64 16.38
C ASP A 343 35.14 8.77 15.30
N ASP A 344 35.12 7.87 14.31
CA ASP A 344 36.06 7.92 13.18
C ASP A 344 35.90 9.22 12.38
N LEU A 345 34.67 9.61 12.02
CA LEU A 345 34.40 10.86 11.33
C LEU A 345 34.88 12.07 12.14
N LEU A 346 34.57 12.13 13.44
CA LEU A 346 34.95 13.26 14.29
C LEU A 346 36.47 13.34 14.48
N GLY A 347 37.14 12.19 14.62
CA GLY A 347 38.60 12.13 14.77
C GLY A 347 39.38 12.43 13.49
N THR A 348 38.81 12.13 12.31
CA THR A 348 39.49 12.29 11.01
C THR A 348 39.01 13.49 10.19
N ALA A 349 37.92 14.16 10.60
CA ALA A 349 37.35 15.30 9.89
C ALA A 349 38.39 16.37 9.60
N SER A 350 38.49 16.81 8.35
CA SER A 350 39.40 17.86 7.90
C SER A 350 38.78 18.70 6.78
N GLY A 351 39.33 19.90 6.54
CA GLY A 351 38.84 20.84 5.53
C GLY A 351 37.34 21.12 5.67
N GLN A 352 36.62 21.09 4.55
CA GLN A 352 35.18 21.38 4.49
C GLN A 352 34.33 20.53 5.45
N VAL A 353 34.71 19.26 5.69
CA VAL A 353 33.96 18.38 6.61
C VAL A 353 34.07 18.89 8.04
N ARG A 354 35.26 19.35 8.45
CA ARG A 354 35.46 19.96 9.77
C ARG A 354 34.69 21.27 9.89
N ASP A 355 34.77 22.13 8.88
CA ASP A 355 34.05 23.41 8.85
C ASP A 355 32.52 23.21 8.98
N ILE A 356 31.97 22.16 8.37
CA ILE A 356 30.56 21.81 8.50
C ILE A 356 30.22 21.38 9.92
N ILE A 357 31.01 20.45 10.50
CA ILE A 357 30.78 19.93 11.86
C ILE A 357 30.85 21.06 12.89
N GLU A 358 31.89 21.89 12.83
CA GLU A 358 32.06 23.05 13.72
C GLU A 358 30.97 24.10 13.47
N GLY A 359 30.58 24.30 12.21
CA GLY A 359 29.55 25.25 11.81
C GLY A 359 28.20 24.99 12.47
N PHE A 360 27.81 23.71 12.63
CA PHE A 360 26.56 23.37 13.33
C PHE A 360 26.57 23.75 14.82
N GLY A 361 27.73 24.06 15.39
CA GLY A 361 27.86 24.49 16.80
C GLY A 361 27.45 23.42 17.81
N LEU A 362 27.35 22.15 17.38
CA LEU A 362 27.00 21.02 18.24
C LEU A 362 28.27 20.46 18.90
N PRO A 363 28.30 20.26 20.23
CA PRO A 363 29.41 19.56 20.86
C PRO A 363 29.59 18.16 20.25
N GLU A 364 30.83 17.71 20.05
CA GLU A 364 31.12 16.38 19.50
C GLU A 364 30.43 15.25 20.28
N ALA A 365 30.38 15.37 21.61
CA ALA A 365 29.64 14.44 22.47
C ALA A 365 28.14 14.39 22.14
N SER A 366 27.53 15.52 21.78
CA SER A 366 26.13 15.59 21.38
C SER A 366 25.89 15.00 19.99
N ILE A 367 26.86 15.10 19.07
CA ILE A 367 26.82 14.42 17.77
C ILE A 367 26.93 12.92 17.99
N ARG A 368 27.92 12.47 18.76
CA ARG A 368 28.16 11.05 19.05
C ARG A 368 26.98 10.38 19.75
N ALA A 369 26.30 11.07 20.66
CA ALA A 369 25.13 10.57 21.37
C ALA A 369 23.90 10.31 20.47
N ARG A 370 23.93 10.73 19.20
CA ARG A 370 22.89 10.42 18.20
C ARG A 370 23.03 9.03 17.61
N TYR A 371 24.17 8.37 17.73
CA TYR A 371 24.45 7.08 17.06
C TYR A 371 24.65 5.97 18.08
N GLY A 372 24.00 4.83 17.85
CA GLY A 372 24.07 3.65 18.71
C GLY A 372 25.01 2.57 18.18
N THR A 373 24.80 1.33 18.63
CA THR A 373 25.56 0.17 18.13
C THR A 373 25.10 -0.24 16.73
N THR A 374 23.83 0.00 16.41
CA THR A 374 23.25 -0.25 15.09
C THR A 374 22.78 1.05 14.44
N ARG A 375 22.70 1.06 13.11
CA ARG A 375 22.17 2.21 12.34
C ARG A 375 20.70 2.49 12.64
N ALA A 376 19.96 1.47 13.08
CA ALA A 376 18.56 1.57 13.49
C ALA A 376 18.37 2.39 14.79
N ASP A 377 19.45 2.57 15.57
CA ASP A 377 19.47 3.36 16.81
C ASP A 377 19.72 4.85 16.57
N TRP A 378 19.98 5.25 15.31
CA TRP A 378 20.25 6.65 14.98
C TRP A 378 19.10 7.57 15.37
N LYS A 379 19.42 8.70 16.00
CA LYS A 379 18.47 9.70 16.48
C LYS A 379 18.56 10.98 15.63
N PRO A 380 17.74 11.10 14.57
CA PRO A 380 17.88 12.15 13.55
C PRO A 380 17.66 13.56 14.09
N PHE A 381 16.77 13.73 15.08
CA PHE A 381 16.33 15.04 15.56
C PHE A 381 16.91 15.42 16.92
N GLY A 382 18.07 14.85 17.29
CA GLY A 382 18.80 15.16 18.52
C GLY A 382 19.03 13.96 19.43
N ALA A 383 19.99 14.04 20.36
CA ALA A 383 20.39 12.94 21.24
C ALA A 383 19.27 12.46 22.18
N GLU A 384 18.35 13.35 22.57
CA GLU A 384 17.17 13.01 23.39
C GLU A 384 15.95 12.62 22.54
N SER A 385 16.10 12.59 21.21
CA SER A 385 15.01 12.24 20.29
C SER A 385 14.86 10.72 20.14
N ARG A 386 13.73 10.33 19.53
CA ARG A 386 13.45 8.92 19.25
C ARG A 386 14.39 8.41 18.16
N THR A 387 14.65 7.11 18.18
CA THR A 387 15.41 6.44 17.12
C THR A 387 14.65 6.51 15.79
N ILE A 388 15.37 6.40 14.69
CA ILE A 388 14.82 6.41 13.33
C ILE A 388 13.80 5.27 13.14
N THR A 389 14.05 4.11 13.74
CA THR A 389 13.10 2.98 13.75
C THR A 389 11.74 3.41 14.30
N HIS A 390 11.72 4.01 15.49
CA HIS A 390 10.48 4.48 16.12
C HIS A 390 9.81 5.56 15.28
N VAL A 391 10.59 6.49 14.71
CA VAL A 391 10.09 7.57 13.87
C VAL A 391 9.35 7.01 12.65
N LEU A 392 9.97 6.07 11.93
CA LEU A 392 9.39 5.45 10.74
C LEU A 392 8.15 4.60 11.07
N GLU A 393 8.19 3.83 12.15
CA GLU A 393 7.03 3.05 12.61
C GLU A 393 5.84 3.95 12.93
N THR A 394 6.08 5.09 13.60
CA THR A 394 5.02 6.06 13.91
C THR A 394 4.46 6.71 12.64
N ALA A 395 5.33 7.06 11.69
CA ALA A 395 4.91 7.63 10.42
C ALA A 395 4.04 6.65 9.62
N VAL A 396 4.46 5.39 9.50
CA VAL A 396 3.71 4.34 8.82
C VAL A 396 2.40 4.00 9.53
N SER A 397 2.40 3.95 10.86
CA SER A 397 1.16 3.78 11.62
C SER A 397 0.15 4.88 11.29
N GLY A 398 0.62 6.12 11.13
CA GLY A 398 -0.23 7.23 10.75
C GLY A 398 -0.73 7.18 9.30
N VAL A 399 -0.03 6.47 8.41
CA VAL A 399 -0.42 6.27 7.00
C VAL A 399 -1.37 5.07 6.84
N ASN A 400 -1.23 4.06 7.69
CA ASN A 400 -2.09 2.89 7.75
C ASN A 400 -3.46 3.15 8.40
N ASP A 401 -3.72 4.38 8.83
CA ASP A 401 -5.02 4.80 9.35
C ASP A 401 -6.10 4.61 8.26
N PRO A 402 -7.21 3.90 8.55
CA PRO A 402 -8.23 3.54 7.57
C PRO A 402 -8.88 4.74 6.85
N ASP A 403 -8.80 5.95 7.41
CA ASP A 403 -9.35 7.16 6.82
C ASP A 403 -8.45 7.79 5.73
N LEU A 404 -7.30 7.17 5.42
CA LEU A 404 -6.29 7.70 4.49
C LEU A 404 -6.09 6.86 3.22
N LEU A 405 -5.51 7.53 2.21
CA LEU A 405 -5.37 7.27 0.75
C LEU A 405 -4.94 5.86 0.26
N LEU A 406 -4.77 4.87 1.13
CA LEU A 406 -4.21 3.56 0.79
C LEU A 406 -5.22 2.55 0.21
N ARG A 407 -6.49 2.92 -0.02
CA ARG A 407 -7.53 2.03 -0.59
C ARG A 407 -7.62 0.68 0.16
N GLY A 408 -7.51 0.71 1.49
CA GLY A 408 -7.53 -0.50 2.33
C GLY A 408 -6.22 -1.31 2.37
N ARG A 409 -5.12 -0.80 1.77
CA ARG A 409 -3.78 -1.41 1.88
C ARG A 409 -3.15 -1.05 3.23
N LYS A 410 -2.36 -1.97 3.78
CA LYS A 410 -1.56 -1.74 4.99
C LYS A 410 -0.07 -1.88 4.66
N ILE A 411 0.71 -0.87 4.98
CA ILE A 411 2.17 -0.87 4.81
C ILE A 411 2.82 -1.53 6.01
N ARG A 412 3.77 -2.43 5.76
CA ARG A 412 4.66 -2.98 6.77
C ARG A 412 6.09 -2.68 6.39
N LEU A 413 6.85 -2.09 7.31
CA LEU A 413 8.27 -1.82 7.10
C LEU A 413 9.08 -3.13 7.09
N GLN A 414 9.96 -3.27 6.11
CA GLN A 414 10.92 -4.38 5.99
C GLN A 414 12.32 -3.78 5.96
N GLN A 415 13.07 -3.92 7.04
CA GLN A 415 14.38 -3.30 7.14
C GLN A 415 15.40 -4.07 6.33
N TYR A 416 16.23 -3.37 5.55
CA TYR A 416 17.41 -3.87 4.85
C TYR A 416 18.64 -3.15 5.40
N LEU A 417 19.63 -3.93 5.85
CA LEU A 417 20.77 -3.39 6.58
C LEU A 417 21.77 -2.78 5.60
N PHE A 418 22.15 -1.52 5.83
CA PHE A 418 23.19 -0.86 5.04
C PHE A 418 24.57 -1.52 5.23
N ASP A 419 24.79 -2.22 6.34
CA ASP A 419 25.96 -3.07 6.58
C ASP A 419 26.22 -4.10 5.47
N ASP A 420 25.15 -4.59 4.84
CA ASP A 420 25.24 -5.52 3.70
C ASP A 420 25.74 -4.83 2.41
N LEU A 421 25.83 -3.50 2.38
CA LEU A 421 26.46 -2.76 1.28
C LEU A 421 27.93 -2.45 1.59
N LEU A 422 28.32 -2.43 2.86
CA LEU A 422 29.69 -2.19 3.30
C LEU A 422 30.56 -3.45 3.27
N SER A 423 29.94 -4.61 3.49
CA SER A 423 30.64 -5.89 3.68
C SER A 423 30.72 -6.76 2.42
N TYR A 424 30.06 -6.37 1.32
CA TYR A 424 29.94 -7.20 0.12
C TYR A 424 30.36 -6.49 -1.16
N ASP A 425 30.74 -7.29 -2.15
CA ASP A 425 30.85 -6.85 -3.54
C ASP A 425 29.44 -6.46 -4.05
N LEU A 426 29.18 -5.15 -4.00
CA LEU A 426 27.93 -4.48 -4.35
C LEU A 426 27.40 -4.84 -5.74
N ALA A 427 28.28 -5.21 -6.67
CA ALA A 427 27.89 -5.63 -8.02
C ALA A 427 27.05 -6.92 -8.05
N HIS A 428 27.08 -7.71 -6.97
CA HIS A 428 26.47 -9.04 -6.90
C HIS A 428 25.25 -9.14 -5.98
N SER A 429 24.86 -8.07 -5.27
CA SER A 429 23.65 -8.13 -4.45
C SER A 429 22.40 -7.94 -5.29
N LEU A 430 21.97 -9.04 -5.91
CA LEU A 430 20.70 -9.13 -6.65
C LEU A 430 19.50 -8.68 -5.80
N VAL A 431 19.61 -8.76 -4.47
CA VAL A 431 18.60 -8.27 -3.53
C VAL A 431 18.45 -6.75 -3.60
N PHE A 432 19.54 -5.98 -3.54
CA PHE A 432 19.47 -4.51 -3.65
C PHE A 432 19.14 -4.04 -5.06
N GLN A 433 19.53 -4.80 -6.10
CA GLN A 433 19.09 -4.54 -7.47
C GLN A 433 17.58 -4.78 -7.65
N ASP A 434 17.05 -5.86 -7.07
CA ASP A 434 15.60 -6.11 -7.05
C ASP A 434 14.87 -4.99 -6.32
N MET A 435 15.39 -4.55 -5.16
CA MET A 435 14.81 -3.44 -4.42
C MET A 435 14.84 -2.11 -5.18
N SER A 436 15.96 -1.75 -5.83
CA SER A 436 16.04 -0.48 -6.56
C SER A 436 15.13 -0.46 -7.78
N ARG A 437 14.90 -1.63 -8.40
CA ARG A 437 13.99 -1.82 -9.54
C ARG A 437 12.54 -1.90 -9.16
N ASN A 438 12.22 -2.47 -8.00
CA ASN A 438 10.84 -2.59 -7.56
C ASN A 438 10.43 -1.43 -6.66
N GLY A 439 11.36 -0.65 -6.12
CA GLY A 439 11.12 0.47 -5.22
C GLY A 439 11.55 0.18 -3.78
N CYS A 440 12.03 1.20 -3.10
CA CYS A 440 12.35 1.17 -1.67
C CYS A 440 12.37 2.59 -1.10
N LEU A 441 12.30 2.68 0.22
CA LEU A 441 12.56 3.92 0.95
C LEU A 441 14.01 3.91 1.47
N VAL A 442 14.77 4.94 1.14
CA VAL A 442 16.10 5.18 1.67
C VAL A 442 16.05 6.45 2.51
N VAL A 443 16.41 6.32 3.79
CA VAL A 443 16.51 7.44 4.73
C VAL A 443 17.97 7.62 5.08
N ALA A 444 18.54 8.75 4.71
CA ALA A 444 19.95 9.03 4.91
C ALA A 444 20.18 10.17 5.89
N ASP A 445 21.19 10.02 6.73
CA ASP A 445 21.71 11.08 7.59
C ASP A 445 22.75 11.91 6.83
N GLU A 446 22.61 13.23 6.81
CA GLU A 446 23.52 14.10 6.06
C GLU A 446 24.93 14.11 6.65
N LEU A 447 25.08 14.03 7.98
CA LEU A 447 26.40 13.94 8.61
C LEU A 447 27.09 12.61 8.25
N SER A 448 26.34 11.53 8.22
CA SER A 448 26.85 10.20 7.86
C SER A 448 27.30 10.14 6.41
N LEU A 449 26.67 10.89 5.50
CA LEU A 449 27.11 11.03 4.11
C LEU A 449 28.38 11.88 3.95
N LEU A 450 28.88 12.52 5.02
CA LEU A 450 30.21 13.12 5.02
C LEU A 450 31.33 12.09 5.25
N HIS A 451 30.99 10.94 5.85
CA HIS A 451 31.93 9.85 6.06
C HIS A 451 32.24 9.15 4.73
N HIS A 452 33.53 9.11 4.36
CA HIS A 452 33.95 8.67 3.03
C HIS A 452 33.50 7.25 2.68
N HIS A 453 33.70 6.27 3.57
CA HIS A 453 33.29 4.88 3.30
C HIS A 453 31.77 4.71 3.13
N LEU A 454 30.95 5.41 3.91
CA LEU A 454 29.49 5.31 3.81
C LEU A 454 28.98 5.96 2.52
N GLU A 455 29.54 7.12 2.19
CA GLU A 455 29.24 7.85 0.96
C GLU A 455 29.61 7.04 -0.29
N GLU A 456 30.82 6.47 -0.32
CA GLU A 456 31.29 5.63 -1.41
C GLU A 456 30.44 4.36 -1.57
N ALA A 457 30.15 3.67 -0.47
CA ALA A 457 29.31 2.47 -0.50
C ALA A 457 27.88 2.77 -0.96
N PHE A 458 27.30 3.90 -0.54
CA PHE A 458 25.98 4.31 -1.00
C PHE A 458 25.99 4.63 -2.50
N ARG A 459 26.98 5.41 -2.97
CA ARG A 459 27.13 5.80 -4.38
C ARG A 459 27.37 4.60 -5.29
N ALA A 460 28.13 3.60 -4.83
CA ALA A 460 28.37 2.36 -5.56
C ALA A 460 27.17 1.40 -5.56
N SER A 461 26.14 1.67 -4.73
CA SER A 461 25.00 0.77 -4.60
C SER A 461 23.95 1.00 -5.68
N PRO A 462 23.14 -0.04 -6.02
CA PRO A 462 21.99 0.11 -6.91
C PRO A 462 20.93 1.10 -6.41
N LEU A 463 20.99 1.53 -5.14
CA LEU A 463 20.01 2.42 -4.53
C LEU A 463 20.23 3.89 -4.92
N TYR A 464 21.45 4.27 -5.30
CA TYR A 464 21.78 5.68 -5.59
C TYR A 464 21.10 6.20 -6.86
N GLU A 465 21.08 5.40 -7.92
CA GLU A 465 20.51 5.78 -9.22
C GLU A 465 19.12 5.19 -9.48
N GLY A 466 18.58 4.39 -8.56
CA GLY A 466 17.32 3.69 -8.75
C GLY A 466 16.14 4.67 -8.95
N PRO A 467 15.45 4.66 -10.10
CA PRO A 467 14.38 5.62 -10.40
C PRO A 467 13.12 5.41 -9.54
N GLN A 468 13.00 4.24 -8.89
CA GLN A 468 11.91 3.91 -7.97
C GLN A 468 12.31 4.08 -6.49
N VAL A 469 13.53 4.52 -6.23
CA VAL A 469 14.02 4.72 -4.87
C VAL A 469 13.46 6.03 -4.34
N SER A 470 12.61 5.94 -3.33
CA SER A 470 12.21 7.11 -2.54
C SER A 470 13.33 7.47 -1.60
N PHE A 471 13.93 8.63 -1.78
CA PHE A 471 15.13 9.05 -1.07
C PHE A 471 14.85 10.30 -0.24
N ILE A 472 15.22 10.26 1.03
CA ILE A 472 15.10 11.41 1.93
C ILE A 472 16.37 11.60 2.75
N THR A 473 16.90 12.82 2.80
CA THR A 473 18.00 13.17 3.72
C THR A 473 17.50 13.92 4.94
N LEU A 474 18.01 13.56 6.12
CA LEU A 474 17.73 14.23 7.37
C LEU A 474 18.94 15.06 7.81
N SER A 475 18.69 16.34 8.04
CA SER A 475 19.70 17.30 8.48
C SER A 475 19.85 17.27 10.01
N PRO A 476 21.07 17.44 10.55
CA PRO A 476 21.33 17.38 12.00
C PRO A 476 20.73 18.56 12.80
N GLY A 477 20.36 19.65 12.13
CA GLY A 477 19.75 20.85 12.72
C GLY A 477 18.83 21.58 11.74
N ASP A 478 18.14 22.63 12.19
CA ASP A 478 17.16 23.39 11.38
C ASP A 478 17.81 24.17 10.22
N PRO A 479 17.47 23.93 8.94
CA PRO A 479 18.00 24.62 7.77
C PRO A 479 17.81 26.13 7.78
N ALA A 480 16.83 26.63 8.56
CA ALA A 480 16.66 28.06 8.75
C ALA A 480 17.80 28.72 9.54
N ALA A 481 18.70 27.93 10.15
CA ALA A 481 19.81 28.41 10.97
C ALA A 481 21.01 28.96 10.19
N GLY A 482 21.08 28.78 8.86
CA GLY A 482 22.02 29.50 7.98
C GLY A 482 23.24 28.70 7.47
N THR A 483 24.42 29.31 7.50
CA THR A 483 25.65 28.93 6.75
C THR A 483 26.08 27.45 6.80
N PRO A 484 26.02 26.73 7.93
CA PRO A 484 26.44 25.32 7.98
C PRO A 484 25.61 24.42 7.06
N HIS A 485 24.32 24.73 6.91
CA HIS A 485 23.41 24.03 5.99
C HIS A 485 23.73 24.32 4.53
N GLU A 486 24.18 25.53 4.21
CA GLU A 486 24.66 25.84 2.85
C GLU A 486 25.93 25.07 2.53
N LEU A 487 26.86 24.95 3.49
CA LEU A 487 28.10 24.20 3.33
C LEU A 487 27.84 22.71 3.10
N ILE A 488 27.04 22.07 3.97
CA ILE A 488 26.72 20.65 3.82
C ILE A 488 25.95 20.38 2.52
N ARG A 489 24.99 21.25 2.17
CA ARG A 489 24.26 21.15 0.91
C ARG A 489 25.20 21.22 -0.29
N ARG A 490 26.20 22.10 -0.27
CA ARG A 490 27.17 22.26 -1.36
C ARG A 490 28.06 21.03 -1.49
N VAL A 491 28.60 20.53 -0.38
CA VAL A 491 29.39 19.29 -0.36
C VAL A 491 28.57 18.09 -0.82
N LEU A 492 27.33 17.95 -0.35
CA LEU A 492 26.45 16.85 -0.78
C LEU A 492 25.98 17.00 -2.23
N ALA A 493 25.83 18.22 -2.76
CA ALA A 493 25.55 18.43 -4.18
C ALA A 493 26.71 17.94 -5.07
N GLU A 494 27.96 18.16 -4.63
CA GLU A 494 29.17 17.68 -5.31
C GLU A 494 29.39 16.18 -5.13
N ARG A 495 28.99 15.59 -4.01
CA ARG A 495 29.15 14.13 -3.77
C ARG A 495 28.02 13.30 -4.38
N LEU A 496 26.79 13.81 -4.30
CA LEU A 496 25.55 13.11 -4.67
C LEU A 496 24.81 13.82 -5.81
N HIS A 497 25.52 14.08 -6.91
CA HIS A 497 25.01 14.77 -8.10
C HIS A 497 23.65 14.27 -8.58
N HIS A 498 23.45 12.95 -8.65
CA HIS A 498 22.20 12.36 -9.13
C HIS A 498 21.02 12.70 -8.22
N THR A 499 21.21 12.53 -6.91
CA THR A 499 20.22 12.88 -5.89
C THR A 499 19.92 14.38 -5.90
N HIS A 500 20.95 15.22 -6.01
CA HIS A 500 20.77 16.67 -6.05
C HIS A 500 19.97 17.11 -7.28
N HIS A 501 20.25 16.54 -8.45
CA HIS A 501 19.46 16.77 -9.66
C HIS A 501 18.01 16.29 -9.50
N ARG A 502 17.77 15.12 -8.86
CA ARG A 502 16.40 14.65 -8.57
C ARG A 502 15.61 15.63 -7.71
N PHE A 503 16.22 16.15 -6.65
CA PHE A 503 15.59 17.09 -5.74
C PHE A 503 15.41 18.49 -6.36
N GLY A 504 16.47 19.07 -6.93
CA GLY A 504 16.49 20.47 -7.35
C GLY A 504 16.01 20.71 -8.78
N ASP A 505 16.49 19.91 -9.73
CA ASP A 505 16.27 20.16 -11.16
C ASP A 505 15.04 19.42 -11.69
N ALA A 506 14.89 18.14 -11.32
CA ALA A 506 13.77 17.30 -11.75
C ALA A 506 12.53 17.43 -10.86
N LEU A 507 12.67 18.01 -9.66
CA LEU A 507 11.60 18.16 -8.66
C LEU A 507 10.85 16.84 -8.42
N ASP A 508 11.60 15.73 -8.30
CA ASP A 508 11.04 14.40 -8.13
C ASP A 508 10.31 14.30 -6.78
N PRO A 509 9.00 14.01 -6.74
CA PRO A 509 8.25 13.93 -5.50
C PRO A 509 8.70 12.77 -4.58
N LEU A 510 9.49 11.82 -5.09
CA LEU A 510 10.10 10.74 -4.32
C LEU A 510 11.48 11.10 -3.77
N CYS A 511 11.99 12.31 -4.01
CA CYS A 511 13.29 12.76 -3.52
C CYS A 511 13.13 14.05 -2.70
N GLU A 512 13.48 13.99 -1.41
CA GLU A 512 13.44 15.15 -0.51
C GLU A 512 14.80 15.30 0.19
N MET A 513 15.26 16.54 0.38
CA MET A 513 16.56 16.80 1.00
C MET A 513 16.47 17.89 2.07
N ASN A 514 17.42 17.88 3.01
CA ASN A 514 17.56 18.87 4.08
C ASN A 514 16.39 18.85 5.09
N VAL A 515 15.85 17.68 5.41
CA VAL A 515 14.71 17.56 6.33
C VAL A 515 15.19 17.55 7.78
N ALA A 516 14.88 18.59 8.55
CA ALA A 516 15.34 18.70 9.94
C ALA A 516 14.27 18.63 11.01
N SER A 517 13.01 18.42 10.63
CA SER A 517 11.93 18.27 11.60
C SER A 517 11.14 17.00 11.36
N ARG A 518 10.75 16.36 12.46
CA ARG A 518 9.87 15.19 12.44
C ARG A 518 8.56 15.47 11.71
N ARG A 519 7.98 16.65 11.91
CA ARG A 519 6.72 17.03 11.25
C ARG A 519 6.86 17.07 9.72
N HIS A 520 8.00 17.55 9.23
CA HIS A 520 8.27 17.56 7.80
C HIS A 520 8.44 16.12 7.27
N LEU A 521 9.24 15.29 7.94
CA LEU A 521 9.38 13.88 7.59
C LEU A 521 8.03 13.14 7.56
N ASP A 522 7.21 13.28 8.61
CA ASP A 522 5.89 12.65 8.70
C ASP A 522 4.97 13.10 7.55
N ARG A 523 4.99 14.40 7.20
CA ARG A 523 4.19 14.95 6.10
C ARG A 523 4.66 14.42 4.75
N TRP A 524 5.97 14.39 4.52
CA TRP A 524 6.53 13.88 3.27
C TRP A 524 6.23 12.40 3.12
N LEU A 525 6.47 11.57 4.14
CA LEU A 525 6.14 10.14 4.11
C LEU A 525 4.65 9.90 3.82
N ARG A 526 3.74 10.68 4.43
CA ARG A 526 2.30 10.59 4.13
C ARG A 526 1.97 10.87 2.65
N ALA A 527 2.73 11.75 2.00
CA ALA A 527 2.52 12.11 0.60
C ALA A 527 3.25 11.16 -0.37
N SER A 528 4.47 10.73 -0.03
CA SER A 528 5.35 9.93 -0.89
C SER A 528 5.00 8.45 -0.84
N LEU A 529 4.68 7.87 0.33
CA LEU A 529 4.46 6.42 0.46
C LEU A 529 3.37 5.86 -0.47
N PRO A 530 2.18 6.49 -0.63
CA PRO A 530 1.21 6.01 -1.62
C PRO A 530 1.76 6.03 -3.05
N GLN A 531 2.58 7.03 -3.40
CA GLN A 531 3.19 7.14 -4.71
C GLN A 531 4.33 6.14 -4.90
N THR A 532 5.11 5.87 -3.85
CA THR A 532 6.12 4.82 -3.84
C THR A 532 5.42 3.48 -4.11
N LEU A 533 4.33 3.18 -3.38
CA LEU A 533 3.47 2.00 -3.55
C LEU A 533 2.93 1.83 -4.99
N ASP A 534 2.51 2.92 -5.63
CA ASP A 534 2.05 2.86 -7.02
C ASP A 534 3.21 2.71 -8.02
N ALA A 535 4.39 3.26 -7.71
CA ALA A 535 5.60 3.07 -8.52
C ALA A 535 6.11 1.62 -8.52
N TYR A 536 5.90 0.86 -7.43
CA TYR A 536 6.21 -0.59 -7.39
C TYR A 536 5.49 -1.40 -8.46
N ARG A 537 4.29 -0.96 -8.86
CA ARG A 537 3.46 -1.67 -9.83
C ARG A 537 3.75 -1.25 -11.27
N ASN A 538 4.06 0.02 -11.45
CA ASN A 538 4.29 0.64 -12.73
C ASN A 538 5.66 1.29 -12.69
N ALA A 539 6.67 0.61 -13.25
CA ALA A 539 8.00 1.17 -13.29
C ALA A 539 7.96 2.58 -13.90
N ARG A 540 8.41 3.57 -13.12
CA ARG A 540 8.47 4.94 -13.62
C ARG A 540 9.51 4.98 -14.74
N PRO A 541 9.15 5.50 -15.93
CA PRO A 541 10.12 5.78 -16.97
C PRO A 541 11.22 6.64 -16.37
N SER A 542 12.49 6.32 -16.61
CA SER A 542 13.60 7.21 -16.22
C SER A 542 13.34 8.57 -16.87
N ALA A 543 13.19 9.63 -16.07
CA ALA A 543 12.91 10.97 -16.57
C ALA A 543 14.00 11.44 -17.55
N ASP A 544 15.24 10.98 -17.36
CA ASP A 544 16.37 11.31 -18.24
C ASP A 544 16.34 10.52 -19.55
N LYS A 545 16.01 9.23 -19.51
CA LYS A 545 15.82 8.44 -20.73
C LYS A 545 14.58 8.90 -21.50
N ALA A 546 13.51 9.29 -20.80
CA ALA A 546 12.31 9.86 -21.40
C ALA A 546 12.59 11.23 -22.04
N ARG A 547 13.39 12.10 -21.40
CA ARG A 547 13.85 13.37 -21.98
C ARG A 547 14.78 13.18 -23.18
N ARG A 548 15.68 12.21 -23.15
CA ARG A 548 16.50 11.84 -24.32
C ARG A 548 15.65 11.32 -25.47
N LEU A 549 14.68 10.46 -25.17
CA LEU A 549 13.74 9.96 -26.17
C LEU A 549 12.83 11.07 -26.73
N GLU A 550 12.38 12.01 -25.89
CA GLU A 550 11.62 13.20 -26.32
C GLU A 550 12.49 14.11 -27.21
N ALA A 551 13.79 14.26 -26.89
CA ALA A 551 14.74 15.00 -27.73
C ALA A 551 15.03 14.31 -29.07
N GLU A 552 15.02 12.97 -29.11
CA GLU A 552 15.21 12.19 -30.33
C GLU A 552 13.94 12.10 -31.20
N LEU A 553 12.75 12.01 -30.58
CA LEU A 553 11.47 11.86 -31.28
C LEU A 553 10.76 13.19 -31.56
N GLY A 554 11.13 14.27 -30.88
CA GLY A 554 10.49 15.60 -31.02
C GLY A 554 9.05 15.67 -30.49
N ILE A 555 8.57 14.63 -29.81
CA ILE A 555 7.22 14.52 -29.24
C ILE A 555 7.28 13.87 -27.86
N ARG A 556 6.40 14.30 -26.94
CA ARG A 556 6.27 13.68 -25.61
C ARG A 556 5.83 12.21 -25.74
N PRO A 557 6.62 11.25 -25.23
CA PRO A 557 6.23 9.84 -25.31
C PRO A 557 4.96 9.58 -24.49
N SER A 558 4.05 8.78 -25.07
CA SER A 558 2.83 8.33 -24.38
C SER A 558 3.17 7.41 -23.20
N GLY A 559 2.26 7.26 -22.24
CA GLY A 559 2.48 6.38 -21.06
C GLY A 559 2.87 4.93 -21.42
N ALA A 560 2.39 4.42 -22.56
CA ALA A 560 2.78 3.12 -23.10
C ALA A 560 4.17 3.11 -23.75
N MET A 561 4.58 4.19 -24.43
CA MET A 561 5.95 4.34 -24.96
C MET A 561 6.98 4.54 -23.86
N ALA A 562 6.60 5.21 -22.78
CA ALA A 562 7.49 5.45 -21.64
C ALA A 562 7.79 4.15 -20.85
N GLN A 563 6.87 3.17 -20.87
CA GLN A 563 7.09 1.81 -20.33
C GLN A 563 8.10 0.99 -21.16
N LEU A 564 8.34 1.31 -22.44
CA LEU A 564 9.41 0.69 -23.23
C LEU A 564 10.81 1.26 -22.92
N VAL A 565 10.86 2.37 -22.18
CA VAL A 565 12.08 3.10 -21.78
C VAL A 565 12.53 2.74 -20.36
N THR A 566 11.71 2.00 -19.61
CA THR A 566 12.13 1.35 -18.37
C THR A 566 13.05 0.19 -18.71
N GLU A 567 14.13 0.01 -17.95
CA GLU A 567 15.12 -1.05 -18.19
C GLU A 567 14.45 -2.40 -18.49
N GLY A 568 14.67 -2.90 -19.71
CA GLY A 568 14.24 -4.24 -20.10
C GLY A 568 14.87 -5.31 -19.20
N GLY A 569 14.23 -6.47 -18.98
CA GLY A 569 13.07 -6.98 -19.68
C GLY A 569 12.38 -8.13 -18.94
N ALA A 570 11.43 -8.75 -19.63
CA ALA A 570 10.92 -10.08 -19.30
C ALA A 570 11.72 -11.14 -20.06
N PRO A 571 11.73 -12.42 -19.63
CA PRO A 571 11.53 -12.97 -18.28
C PRO A 571 12.85 -13.29 -17.54
#